data_AF-A0AA40AA31-F1
#
_entry.id   AF-A0AA40AA31-F1
#
_cell.length_a   1.000
_cell.length_b   1.000
_cell.length_c   1.000
_cell.angle_alpha   90.00
_cell.angle_beta   90.00
_cell.angle_gamma   90.00
#
_symmetry.space_group_name_H-M   'P 1'
#
loop_
_entity.id
_entity.type
_entity.pdbx_description
1 polymer ?
#
loop_
_entity_poly.entity_id
_entity_poly.type
_entity_poly.pdbx_seq_one_letter_code
_entity_poly.pdbx_strand_id
1 'polypeptide(L)'
;MVCLSTCLSYGRAGLVWLTVLACPTRHNGLCGDQCKTNFTLSTIVVLVDFPDKKMGSDRVDSFNHRFFGPKGNVHEYYHEVSNGKVSFTGDVIGPFTLPKKLTQYANKKSGMGKSEPNVRTMARDTVNAIKTTHDLASYDNNGNGLVDAFVIVHAGWGAEEGGPNMKNGMWSLQWYIDEEPILVGGAGVFAFTTIPENALLGVCVHEVGHLVFSWPDLYDGDPIATEGLGPWCLMAGGSWLGSPPVSKPCHPSAWCKASQGWVQVINHIKNATIKLLEVKDSHQVHRLWTNGEKTSAEYFLLENRQKKQYDANLPESGLFIFHVDDKVEDNDNELHYKFAMEQADGKNQLATEWKEGDQLPWPGDPFPGITHVTFNANSEPNSRSYAKKDTFVSVTRISDSAQTMTMDITVKI
;
A
#
# COMPACT_ATOMS: atom_id res chain seq x y z
N MET A 1 18.95 18.45 -3.87
CA MET A 1 18.73 18.18 -2.43
C MET A 1 17.26 18.44 -2.17
N VAL A 2 16.44 17.40 -2.31
CA VAL A 2 14.98 17.49 -2.12
C VAL A 2 14.73 16.91 -0.73
N CYS A 3 14.13 17.72 0.14
CA CYS A 3 13.80 17.39 1.52
C CYS A 3 13.00 16.09 1.61
N LEU A 4 13.56 15.11 2.31
CA LEU A 4 12.91 13.88 2.76
C LEU A 4 12.52 13.99 4.24
N SER A 5 12.34 15.21 4.76
CA SER A 5 12.04 15.47 6.16
C SER A 5 10.77 16.31 6.28
N THR A 6 9.62 15.65 6.49
CA THR A 6 8.48 16.16 7.29
C THR A 6 7.33 15.14 7.41
N CYS A 7 7.60 13.90 7.80
CA CYS A 7 6.62 13.13 8.57
C CYS A 7 6.73 13.57 10.05
N LEU A 8 6.25 14.77 10.36
CA LEU A 8 6.27 15.30 11.73
C LEU A 8 4.86 15.23 12.35
N SER A 9 4.74 14.33 13.32
CA SER A 9 3.94 14.41 14.55
C SER A 9 2.61 15.18 14.48
N TYR A 10 1.52 14.44 14.22
CA TYR A 10 0.18 14.90 14.58
C TYR A 10 -0.59 13.79 15.31
N GLY A 11 -0.70 13.97 16.62
CA GLY A 11 -1.26 12.98 17.54
C GLY A 11 -2.71 12.58 17.28
N ARG A 12 -2.95 11.28 17.50
CA ARG A 12 -4.20 10.62 17.91
C ARG A 12 -5.50 11.21 17.35
N ALA A 13 -6.00 10.58 16.29
CA ALA A 13 -7.42 10.28 16.20
C ALA A 13 -7.62 8.85 16.75
N GLY A 14 -7.93 8.72 18.05
CA GLY A 14 -8.20 7.42 18.66
C GLY A 14 -9.26 6.65 17.86
N LEU A 15 -8.89 5.41 17.47
CA LEU A 15 -9.80 4.35 17.08
C LEU A 15 -10.81 4.18 18.22
N VAL A 16 -12.03 4.66 18.00
CA VAL A 16 -13.18 4.22 18.78
C VAL A 16 -13.87 3.19 17.92
N TRP A 17 -13.73 1.93 18.33
CA TRP A 17 -14.61 0.85 17.92
C TRP A 17 -16.04 1.24 18.24
N LEU A 18 -16.77 1.74 17.24
CA LEU A 18 -18.22 1.82 17.29
C LEU A 18 -18.75 0.64 16.48
N THR A 19 -19.37 -0.29 17.21
CA THR A 19 -20.13 -1.42 16.70
C THR A 19 -21.32 -0.89 15.90
N VAL A 20 -21.10 -0.66 14.60
CA VAL A 20 -22.16 -0.50 13.61
C VAL A 20 -22.20 -1.79 12.81
N LEU A 21 -23.41 -2.32 12.67
CA LEU A 21 -23.79 -3.57 12.04
C LEU A 21 -22.87 -3.99 10.88
N ALA A 22 -22.46 -5.26 10.94
CA ALA A 22 -21.57 -5.91 9.99
C ALA A 22 -21.88 -5.54 8.53
N CYS A 23 -21.03 -4.72 7.93
CA CYS A 23 -20.78 -4.78 6.50
C CYS A 23 -19.73 -5.89 6.29
N PRO A 24 -20.06 -7.03 5.68
CA PRO A 24 -19.16 -8.20 5.57
C PRO A 24 -17.90 -7.96 4.74
N THR A 25 -17.69 -6.77 4.18
CA THR A 25 -16.67 -6.48 3.15
C THR A 25 -15.36 -5.91 3.68
N ARG A 26 -15.21 -5.65 4.99
CA ARG A 26 -13.97 -5.04 5.53
C ARG A 26 -12.68 -5.85 5.30
N HIS A 27 -12.77 -7.15 5.03
CA HIS A 27 -11.59 -8.03 4.95
C HIS A 27 -11.19 -8.48 3.53
N ASN A 28 -11.98 -8.17 2.49
CA ASN A 28 -11.73 -8.67 1.14
C ASN A 28 -11.51 -7.58 0.06
N GLY A 29 -11.33 -6.31 0.42
CA GLY A 29 -11.30 -5.24 -0.58
C GLY A 29 -12.69 -4.89 -1.10
N LEU A 30 -12.85 -3.70 -1.68
CA LEU A 30 -14.13 -3.33 -2.32
C LEU A 30 -14.41 -4.26 -3.51
N CYS A 31 -13.40 -4.70 -4.26
CA CYS A 31 -13.61 -5.67 -5.34
C CYS A 31 -13.79 -7.15 -4.89
N GLY A 32 -13.66 -7.47 -3.60
CA GLY A 32 -13.88 -8.82 -3.09
C GLY A 32 -13.00 -9.90 -3.74
N ASP A 33 -13.53 -11.12 -3.85
CA ASP A 33 -12.85 -12.25 -4.50
C ASP A 33 -12.66 -12.07 -6.01
N GLN A 34 -13.31 -11.08 -6.65
CA GLN A 34 -13.17 -10.85 -8.09
C GLN A 34 -11.73 -10.48 -8.47
N CYS A 35 -11.05 -9.69 -7.63
CA CYS A 35 -9.65 -9.29 -7.80
C CYS A 35 -8.62 -10.44 -7.72
N LYS A 36 -9.06 -11.65 -7.33
CA LYS A 36 -8.23 -12.87 -7.35
C LYS A 36 -8.23 -13.55 -8.72
N THR A 37 -9.10 -13.12 -9.62
CA THR A 37 -9.29 -13.64 -10.98
C THR A 37 -9.05 -12.54 -12.03
N ASN A 38 -9.15 -12.88 -13.32
CA ASN A 38 -9.09 -11.88 -14.39
C ASN A 38 -10.31 -10.95 -14.29
N PHE A 39 -10.06 -9.72 -13.88
CA PHE A 39 -11.06 -8.75 -13.50
C PHE A 39 -10.69 -7.35 -14.03
N THR A 40 -11.64 -6.69 -14.67
CA THR A 40 -11.50 -5.30 -15.14
C THR A 40 -12.34 -4.41 -14.24
N LEU A 41 -11.66 -3.53 -13.51
CA LEU A 41 -12.25 -2.64 -12.53
C LEU A 41 -12.61 -1.30 -13.19
N SER A 42 -13.91 -1.01 -13.26
CA SER A 42 -14.44 0.30 -13.62
C SER A 42 -14.21 1.27 -12.46
N THR A 43 -13.47 2.34 -12.72
CA THR A 43 -13.03 3.38 -11.76
C THR A 43 -13.54 4.74 -12.19
N ILE A 44 -14.15 5.49 -11.28
CA ILE A 44 -14.54 6.87 -11.53
C ILE A 44 -13.57 7.82 -10.84
N VAL A 45 -12.96 8.72 -11.63
CA VAL A 45 -12.07 9.77 -11.13
C VAL A 45 -12.77 11.12 -11.25
N VAL A 46 -13.02 11.78 -10.12
CA VAL A 46 -13.76 13.04 -10.04
C VAL A 46 -12.80 14.17 -9.67
N LEU A 47 -12.57 15.08 -10.62
CA LEU A 47 -11.74 16.26 -10.40
C LEU A 47 -12.57 17.35 -9.74
N VAL A 48 -12.00 17.99 -8.72
CA VAL A 48 -12.63 19.07 -7.98
C VAL A 48 -11.71 20.25 -7.78
N ASP A 49 -12.27 21.45 -7.89
CA ASP A 49 -11.57 22.70 -7.60
C ASP A 49 -12.32 23.53 -6.56
N PHE A 50 -11.72 24.65 -6.17
CA PHE A 50 -12.19 25.47 -5.05
C PHE A 50 -12.29 26.94 -5.46
N PRO A 51 -13.08 27.77 -4.74
CA PRO A 51 -13.14 29.20 -4.99
C PRO A 51 -11.79 29.91 -4.89
N ASP A 52 -10.86 29.40 -4.06
CA ASP A 52 -9.51 29.94 -3.86
C ASP A 52 -8.40 29.15 -4.55
N LYS A 53 -8.71 28.02 -5.19
CA LYS A 53 -7.73 27.18 -5.87
C LYS A 53 -8.36 26.49 -7.08
N LYS A 54 -7.98 26.92 -8.27
CA LYS A 54 -8.45 26.35 -9.55
C LYS A 54 -7.57 25.20 -10.00
N MET A 55 -8.23 24.18 -10.57
CA MET A 55 -7.58 23.03 -11.19
C MET A 55 -6.89 23.47 -12.49
N GLY A 56 -5.72 22.91 -12.78
CA GLY A 56 -5.09 23.08 -14.10
C GLY A 56 -6.02 22.63 -15.24
N SER A 57 -6.08 23.40 -16.33
CA SER A 57 -6.97 23.13 -17.46
C SER A 57 -6.69 21.81 -18.20
N ASP A 58 -5.47 21.30 -18.08
CA ASP A 58 -5.00 20.05 -18.69
C ASP A 58 -5.23 18.82 -17.79
N ARG A 59 -5.78 19.00 -16.58
CA ARG A 59 -5.81 17.94 -15.56
C ARG A 59 -6.75 16.80 -15.91
N VAL A 60 -7.86 17.04 -16.61
CA VAL A 60 -8.76 15.95 -17.06
C VAL A 60 -8.00 15.00 -18.00
N ASP A 61 -7.31 15.53 -19.01
CA ASP A 61 -6.52 14.71 -19.94
C ASP A 61 -5.32 14.05 -19.26
N SER A 62 -4.63 14.79 -18.38
CA SER A 62 -3.51 14.27 -17.60
C SER A 62 -3.92 13.10 -16.70
N PHE A 63 -5.08 13.18 -16.02
CA PHE A 63 -5.56 12.10 -15.17
C PHE A 63 -6.15 10.93 -15.97
N ASN A 64 -6.75 11.18 -17.13
CA ASN A 64 -7.09 10.11 -18.08
C ASN A 64 -5.83 9.32 -18.46
N HIS A 65 -4.73 10.00 -18.78
CA HIS A 65 -3.46 9.33 -19.03
C HIS A 65 -2.90 8.63 -17.77
N ARG A 66 -2.95 9.27 -16.61
CA ARG A 66 -2.42 8.74 -15.33
C ARG A 66 -3.12 7.44 -14.90
N PHE A 67 -4.41 7.30 -15.17
CA PHE A 67 -5.17 6.11 -14.77
C PHE A 67 -5.30 5.08 -15.90
N PHE A 68 -5.58 5.53 -17.12
CA PHE A 68 -6.03 4.66 -18.23
C PHE A 68 -5.18 4.83 -19.51
N GLY A 69 -4.05 5.52 -19.44
CA GLY A 69 -3.17 5.75 -20.59
C GLY A 69 -2.51 4.48 -21.14
N PRO A 70 -1.67 4.62 -22.19
CA PRO A 70 -1.00 3.47 -22.79
C PRO A 70 0.20 2.94 -21.98
N LYS A 71 0.89 3.80 -21.22
CA LYS A 71 2.05 3.44 -20.37
C LYS A 71 2.15 4.35 -19.14
N GLY A 72 2.89 3.92 -18.12
CA GLY A 72 3.25 4.68 -16.92
C GLY A 72 2.08 5.06 -16.01
N ASN A 73 1.01 4.26 -16.02
CA ASN A 73 -0.27 4.59 -15.41
C ASN A 73 -0.75 3.51 -14.42
N VAL A 74 -1.83 3.82 -13.71
CA VAL A 74 -2.42 2.93 -12.69
C VAL A 74 -2.83 1.58 -13.30
N HIS A 75 -3.42 1.58 -14.49
CA HIS A 75 -3.77 0.34 -15.20
C HIS A 75 -2.53 -0.54 -15.47
N GLU A 76 -1.47 0.00 -16.09
CA GLU A 76 -0.26 -0.78 -16.41
C GLU A 76 0.42 -1.30 -15.13
N TYR A 77 0.49 -0.48 -14.09
CA TYR A 77 1.04 -0.88 -12.80
C TYR A 77 0.30 -2.09 -12.22
N TYR A 78 -1.02 -2.00 -12.08
CA TYR A 78 -1.80 -3.08 -11.49
C TYR A 78 -1.89 -4.32 -12.38
N HIS A 79 -1.88 -4.14 -13.71
CA HIS A 79 -1.77 -5.24 -14.64
C HIS A 79 -0.44 -6.00 -14.48
N GLU A 80 0.67 -5.31 -14.29
CA GLU A 80 1.97 -5.95 -14.03
C GLU A 80 2.00 -6.64 -12.66
N VAL A 81 1.68 -5.92 -11.58
CA VAL A 81 1.88 -6.46 -10.23
C VAL A 81 0.92 -7.61 -9.87
N SER A 82 -0.21 -7.71 -10.58
CA SER A 82 -1.21 -8.77 -10.44
C SER A 82 -1.03 -9.94 -11.41
N ASN A 83 -0.02 -9.91 -12.27
CA ASN A 83 0.17 -10.87 -13.36
C ASN A 83 -1.05 -10.95 -14.31
N GLY A 84 -1.50 -9.79 -14.79
CA GLY A 84 -2.61 -9.65 -15.72
C GLY A 84 -4.00 -9.96 -15.14
N LYS A 85 -4.10 -10.20 -13.84
CA LYS A 85 -5.39 -10.49 -13.18
C LYS A 85 -6.24 -9.23 -13.03
N VAL A 86 -5.63 -8.07 -12.77
CA VAL A 86 -6.36 -6.83 -12.53
C VAL A 86 -6.04 -5.82 -13.62
N SER A 87 -7.10 -5.27 -14.22
CA SER A 87 -7.03 -4.16 -15.18
C SER A 87 -7.94 -3.03 -14.71
N PHE A 88 -7.58 -1.78 -15.01
CA PHE A 88 -8.39 -0.60 -14.70
C PHE A 88 -8.97 0.01 -15.98
N THR A 89 -10.22 0.46 -15.91
CA THR A 89 -10.92 1.25 -16.94
C THR A 89 -11.83 2.28 -16.27
N GLY A 90 -12.38 3.23 -17.01
CA GLY A 90 -13.43 4.12 -16.51
C GLY A 90 -13.29 5.54 -17.00
N ASP A 91 -13.89 6.48 -16.27
CA ASP A 91 -14.01 7.88 -16.69
C ASP A 91 -13.29 8.83 -15.73
N VAL A 92 -12.84 9.95 -16.30
CA VAL A 92 -12.34 11.12 -15.56
C VAL A 92 -13.26 12.30 -15.85
N ILE A 93 -13.93 12.82 -14.81
CA ILE A 93 -14.94 13.88 -14.93
C ILE A 93 -14.58 15.12 -14.11
N GLY A 94 -15.12 16.28 -14.49
CA GLY A 94 -14.88 17.57 -13.82
C GLY A 94 -13.97 18.51 -14.65
N PRO A 95 -13.34 19.52 -14.02
CA PRO A 95 -13.38 19.81 -12.59
C PRO A 95 -14.73 20.39 -12.15
N PHE A 96 -15.18 20.03 -10.95
CA PHE A 96 -16.35 20.64 -10.28
C PHE A 96 -15.89 21.60 -9.19
N THR A 97 -16.40 22.84 -9.20
CA THR A 97 -16.10 23.80 -8.13
C THR A 97 -16.92 23.51 -6.88
N LEU A 98 -16.23 23.11 -5.81
CA LEU A 98 -16.83 22.87 -4.50
C LEU A 98 -17.21 24.18 -3.79
N PRO A 99 -18.19 24.15 -2.87
CA PRO A 99 -18.74 25.37 -2.27
C PRO A 99 -17.82 26.06 -1.26
N LYS A 100 -16.78 25.38 -0.76
CA LYS A 100 -15.84 25.93 0.24
C LYS A 100 -14.43 26.03 -0.32
N LYS A 101 -13.61 26.85 0.32
CA LYS A 101 -12.19 27.01 0.01
C LYS A 101 -11.40 25.74 0.35
N LEU A 102 -10.31 25.47 -0.36
CA LEU A 102 -9.39 24.36 -0.07
C LEU A 102 -8.92 24.41 1.39
N THR A 103 -8.52 25.59 1.83
CA THR A 103 -8.06 25.85 3.21
C THR A 103 -9.11 25.58 4.28
N GLN A 104 -10.41 25.69 3.95
CA GLN A 104 -11.49 25.37 4.86
C GLN A 104 -11.68 23.85 5.02
N TYR A 105 -11.55 23.08 3.93
CA TYR A 105 -11.55 21.61 4.01
C TYR A 105 -10.27 21.09 4.69
N ALA A 106 -9.11 21.68 4.41
CA ALA A 106 -7.85 21.31 5.06
C ALA A 106 -7.90 21.53 6.58
N ASN A 107 -8.61 22.58 7.02
CA ASN A 107 -8.90 22.88 8.42
C ASN A 107 -7.67 22.81 9.35
N LYS A 108 -6.50 23.27 8.86
CA LYS A 108 -5.21 23.28 9.58
C LYS A 108 -4.68 21.90 9.98
N LYS A 109 -5.29 20.82 9.49
CA LYS A 109 -4.97 19.41 9.80
C LYS A 109 -5.07 18.56 8.54
N SER A 110 -4.76 19.13 7.39
CA SER A 110 -4.79 18.45 6.07
C SER A 110 -6.09 17.72 5.73
N GLY A 111 -7.21 18.14 6.32
CA GLY A 111 -8.51 17.48 6.16
C GLY A 111 -8.71 16.22 7.00
N MET A 112 -7.71 15.80 7.78
CA MET A 112 -7.74 14.59 8.63
C MET A 112 -8.37 14.84 10.01
N GLY A 113 -8.66 16.10 10.35
CA GLY A 113 -9.27 16.47 11.62
C GLY A 113 -10.73 16.00 11.75
N LYS A 114 -11.13 15.63 12.97
CA LYS A 114 -12.54 15.30 13.29
C LYS A 114 -13.51 16.47 13.09
N SER A 115 -13.04 17.71 13.25
CA SER A 115 -13.86 18.91 13.13
C SER A 115 -14.13 19.24 11.66
N GLU A 116 -15.39 19.45 11.32
CA GLU A 116 -15.80 19.88 9.99
C GLU A 116 -15.63 21.40 9.79
N PRO A 117 -15.39 21.87 8.53
CA PRO A 117 -15.20 21.08 7.31
C PRO A 117 -13.90 20.26 7.34
N ASN A 118 -13.92 19.07 6.73
CA ASN A 118 -12.78 18.17 6.62
C ASN A 118 -12.83 17.37 5.29
N VAL A 119 -12.01 16.33 5.15
CA VAL A 119 -11.97 15.48 3.94
C VAL A 119 -13.31 14.81 3.64
N ARG A 120 -14.07 14.40 4.67
CA ARG A 120 -15.42 13.84 4.49
C ARG A 120 -16.40 14.89 3.99
N THR A 121 -16.31 16.12 4.49
CA THR A 121 -17.10 17.23 3.97
C THR A 121 -16.78 17.49 2.49
N MET A 122 -15.50 17.42 2.10
CA MET A 122 -15.08 17.56 0.70
C MET A 122 -15.65 16.43 -0.17
N ALA A 123 -15.60 15.18 0.29
CA ALA A 123 -16.17 14.04 -0.42
C ALA A 123 -17.69 14.16 -0.57
N ARG A 124 -18.42 14.56 0.49
CA ARG A 124 -19.86 14.86 0.40
C ARG A 124 -20.18 15.91 -0.64
N ASP A 125 -19.46 17.03 -0.61
CA ASP A 125 -19.68 18.13 -1.56
C ASP A 125 -19.35 17.69 -3.00
N THR A 126 -18.34 16.83 -3.17
CA THR A 126 -17.99 16.20 -4.46
C THR A 126 -19.12 15.33 -4.98
N VAL A 127 -19.63 14.42 -4.15
CA VAL A 127 -20.75 13.55 -4.52
C VAL A 127 -22.00 14.37 -4.84
N ASN A 128 -22.31 15.40 -4.04
CA ASN A 128 -23.44 16.30 -4.30
C ASN A 128 -23.31 17.06 -5.62
N ALA A 129 -22.09 17.38 -6.08
CA ALA A 129 -21.86 18.07 -7.34
C ALA A 129 -22.20 17.21 -8.57
N ILE A 130 -22.11 15.88 -8.46
CA ILE A 130 -22.38 14.94 -9.56
C ILE A 130 -23.72 14.20 -9.41
N LYS A 131 -24.33 14.25 -8.22
CA LYS A 131 -25.47 13.42 -7.82
C LYS A 131 -26.68 13.46 -8.77
N THR A 132 -26.95 14.60 -9.38
CA THR A 132 -28.13 14.80 -10.25
C THR A 132 -27.81 14.71 -11.74
N THR A 133 -26.53 14.57 -12.09
CA THR A 133 -26.05 14.65 -13.48
C THR A 133 -25.38 13.36 -13.95
N HIS A 134 -25.02 12.45 -13.04
CA HIS A 134 -24.32 11.20 -13.34
C HIS A 134 -25.05 10.00 -12.73
N ASP A 135 -24.84 8.84 -13.35
CA ASP A 135 -25.25 7.53 -12.86
C ASP A 135 -23.99 6.70 -12.64
N LEU A 136 -23.79 6.17 -11.43
CA LEU A 136 -22.61 5.40 -11.07
C LEU A 136 -22.83 3.87 -11.10
N ALA A 137 -23.96 3.37 -11.62
CA ALA A 137 -24.27 1.94 -11.66
C ALA A 137 -23.16 1.08 -12.31
N SER A 138 -22.44 1.59 -13.30
CA SER A 138 -21.35 0.87 -13.98
C SER A 138 -20.06 0.72 -13.16
N TYR A 139 -19.99 1.41 -12.01
CA TYR A 139 -18.83 1.40 -11.10
C TYR A 139 -19.06 0.52 -9.86
N ASP A 140 -20.23 -0.11 -9.77
CA ASP A 140 -20.50 -1.24 -8.88
C ASP A 140 -20.08 -2.54 -9.60
N ASN A 141 -18.83 -2.90 -9.41
CA ASN A 141 -18.14 -3.97 -10.12
C ASN A 141 -18.56 -5.36 -9.63
N ASN A 142 -19.00 -5.47 -8.37
CA ASN A 142 -19.35 -6.73 -7.73
C ASN A 142 -20.87 -6.89 -7.51
N GLY A 143 -21.68 -5.89 -7.86
CA GLY A 143 -23.14 -5.91 -7.75
C GLY A 143 -23.66 -5.75 -6.32
N ASN A 144 -22.86 -5.18 -5.40
CA ASN A 144 -23.24 -4.99 -4.01
C ASN A 144 -24.00 -3.67 -3.76
N GLY A 145 -24.22 -2.87 -4.79
CA GLY A 145 -24.88 -1.56 -4.75
C GLY A 145 -23.96 -0.39 -4.42
N LEU A 146 -22.64 -0.61 -4.31
CA LEU A 146 -21.65 0.41 -3.96
C LEU A 146 -20.61 0.60 -5.07
N VAL A 147 -20.11 1.82 -5.20
CA VAL A 147 -18.98 2.13 -6.08
C VAL A 147 -17.68 1.60 -5.47
N ASP A 148 -16.93 0.76 -6.20
CA ASP A 148 -15.70 0.13 -5.64
C ASP A 148 -14.45 1.00 -5.78
N ALA A 149 -14.40 1.90 -6.76
CA ALA A 149 -13.27 2.81 -6.95
C ALA A 149 -13.73 4.23 -7.28
N PHE A 150 -14.01 5.00 -6.23
CA PHE A 150 -14.29 6.43 -6.28
C PHE A 150 -13.05 7.24 -5.90
N VAL A 151 -12.38 7.82 -6.89
CA VAL A 151 -11.15 8.61 -6.71
C VAL A 151 -11.49 10.10 -6.84
N ILE A 152 -11.12 10.90 -5.84
CA ILE A 152 -11.27 12.35 -5.87
C ILE A 152 -9.92 13.00 -6.12
N VAL A 153 -9.79 13.74 -7.22
CA VAL A 153 -8.59 14.53 -7.51
C VAL A 153 -8.87 15.98 -7.14
N HIS A 154 -8.19 16.51 -6.13
CA HIS A 154 -8.40 17.89 -5.69
C HIS A 154 -7.36 18.86 -6.28
N ALA A 155 -7.78 20.08 -6.62
CA ALA A 155 -6.86 21.15 -6.98
C ALA A 155 -5.94 21.50 -5.80
N GLY A 156 -4.71 21.94 -6.09
CA GLY A 156 -3.69 22.15 -5.06
C GLY A 156 -2.73 20.98 -4.88
N TRP A 157 -1.65 21.26 -4.18
CA TRP A 157 -0.61 20.29 -3.86
C TRP A 157 -1.01 19.46 -2.65
N GLY A 158 -0.49 18.24 -2.59
CA GLY A 158 -0.69 17.34 -1.46
C GLY A 158 -0.05 17.88 -0.18
N ALA A 159 -0.67 17.61 0.96
CA ALA A 159 -0.10 17.93 2.26
C ALA A 159 1.14 17.05 2.58
N GLU A 160 1.22 15.87 1.98
CA GLU A 160 2.32 14.91 2.07
C GLU A 160 3.65 15.44 1.51
N GLU A 161 3.62 16.51 0.70
CA GLU A 161 4.84 17.18 0.23
C GLU A 161 5.47 18.11 1.28
N GLY A 162 4.82 18.27 2.43
CA GLY A 162 5.36 19.04 3.54
C GLY A 162 5.22 20.56 3.39
N GLY A 163 6.02 21.29 4.18
CA GLY A 163 6.10 22.75 4.14
C GLY A 163 4.76 23.46 4.38
N PRO A 164 4.42 24.51 3.60
CA PRO A 164 3.19 25.28 3.80
C PRO A 164 1.91 24.47 3.52
N ASN A 165 2.01 23.34 2.82
CA ASN A 165 0.86 22.50 2.47
C ASN A 165 0.38 21.66 3.66
N MET A 166 1.22 21.35 4.64
CA MET A 166 0.84 20.55 5.83
C MET A 166 -0.35 21.11 6.63
N LYS A 167 -0.69 22.39 6.46
CA LYS A 167 -1.84 23.02 7.12
C LYS A 167 -2.97 23.38 6.16
N ASN A 168 -2.65 23.57 4.88
CA ASN A 168 -3.52 24.26 3.93
C ASN A 168 -3.84 23.43 2.68
N GLY A 169 -3.13 22.33 2.44
CA GLY A 169 -3.43 21.30 1.45
C GLY A 169 -4.27 20.19 2.06
N MET A 170 -4.73 19.27 1.22
CA MET A 170 -5.37 18.02 1.66
C MET A 170 -4.33 16.90 1.65
N TRP A 171 -4.42 15.97 2.60
CA TRP A 171 -3.58 14.77 2.61
C TRP A 171 -4.17 13.71 1.69
N SER A 172 -3.33 13.02 0.92
CA SER A 172 -3.76 11.85 0.15
C SER A 172 -4.14 10.70 1.09
N LEU A 173 -5.36 10.20 1.02
CA LEU A 173 -5.85 9.16 1.94
C LEU A 173 -7.10 8.45 1.41
N GLN A 174 -7.35 7.25 1.92
CA GLN A 174 -8.63 6.55 1.82
C GLN A 174 -9.52 6.84 3.06
N TRP A 175 -10.80 7.11 2.84
CA TRP A 175 -11.77 7.25 3.93
C TRP A 175 -13.20 6.86 3.52
N TYR A 176 -14.12 6.90 4.48
CA TYR A 176 -15.56 6.69 4.29
C TYR A 176 -16.34 8.01 4.36
N ILE A 177 -17.23 8.24 3.41
CA ILE A 177 -17.96 9.51 3.30
C ILE A 177 -18.77 9.79 4.57
N ASP A 178 -19.56 8.81 4.99
CA ASP A 178 -20.44 8.82 6.16
C ASP A 178 -20.75 7.40 6.67
N GLU A 179 -21.61 7.28 7.68
CA GLU A 179 -22.10 5.99 8.18
C GLU A 179 -22.88 5.22 7.11
N GLU A 180 -23.56 5.94 6.23
CA GLU A 180 -24.37 5.39 5.14
C GLU A 180 -23.86 5.89 3.77
N PRO A 181 -23.96 5.07 2.71
CA PRO A 181 -23.59 5.48 1.36
C PRO A 181 -24.50 6.59 0.82
N ILE A 182 -23.95 7.45 -0.03
CA ILE A 182 -24.72 8.45 -0.77
C ILE A 182 -25.00 7.93 -2.17
N LEU A 183 -26.28 7.68 -2.49
CA LEU A 183 -26.70 7.20 -3.80
C LEU A 183 -26.49 8.27 -4.90
N VAL A 184 -25.84 7.86 -6.00
CA VAL A 184 -25.69 8.62 -7.24
C VAL A 184 -26.13 7.75 -8.41
N GLY A 185 -27.35 7.98 -8.90
CA GLY A 185 -27.99 7.09 -9.86
C GLY A 185 -28.21 5.69 -9.25
N GLY A 186 -27.62 4.67 -9.86
CA GLY A 186 -27.81 3.26 -9.50
C GLY A 186 -26.84 2.69 -8.46
N ALA A 187 -25.81 3.43 -8.01
CA ALA A 187 -24.84 2.95 -7.02
C ALA A 187 -24.54 3.99 -5.92
N GLY A 188 -24.20 3.49 -4.72
CA GLY A 188 -23.85 4.31 -3.56
C GLY A 188 -22.36 4.57 -3.45
N VAL A 189 -21.96 5.83 -3.20
CA VAL A 189 -20.59 6.17 -2.82
C VAL A 189 -20.47 6.03 -1.31
N PHE A 190 -19.64 5.09 -0.85
CA PHE A 190 -19.39 4.84 0.57
C PHE A 190 -17.94 5.14 0.97
N ALA A 191 -16.99 4.54 0.24
CA ALA A 191 -15.57 4.76 0.40
C ALA A 191 -15.02 5.59 -0.76
N PHE A 192 -13.96 6.34 -0.51
CA PHE A 192 -13.26 7.12 -1.51
C PHE A 192 -11.78 7.20 -1.16
N THR A 193 -10.95 7.55 -2.14
CA THR A 193 -9.61 8.10 -1.89
C THR A 193 -9.48 9.50 -2.45
N THR A 194 -8.65 10.34 -1.84
CA THR A 194 -8.29 11.66 -2.33
C THR A 194 -6.83 11.71 -2.73
N ILE A 195 -6.54 12.35 -3.86
CA ILE A 195 -5.17 12.64 -4.34
C ILE A 195 -5.08 14.06 -4.91
N PRO A 196 -3.91 14.72 -4.87
CA PRO A 196 -3.75 16.08 -5.38
C PRO A 196 -3.60 16.13 -6.90
N GLU A 197 -3.82 17.32 -7.49
CA GLU A 197 -3.73 17.52 -8.95
C GLU A 197 -2.32 17.29 -9.53
N ASN A 198 -1.29 17.28 -8.67
CA ASN A 198 0.09 16.99 -9.02
C ASN A 198 0.54 15.57 -8.63
N ALA A 199 -0.39 14.69 -8.26
CA ALA A 199 -0.08 13.31 -7.90
C ALA A 199 0.70 12.58 -9.01
N LEU A 200 1.81 11.97 -8.60
CA LEU A 200 2.58 11.05 -9.43
C LEU A 200 2.13 9.61 -9.20
N LEU A 201 2.63 8.69 -10.05
CA LEU A 201 2.15 7.31 -10.10
C LEU A 201 2.14 6.65 -8.72
N GLY A 202 3.20 6.83 -7.93
CA GLY A 202 3.36 6.22 -6.61
C GLY A 202 2.22 6.54 -5.65
N VAL A 203 1.84 7.81 -5.51
CA VAL A 203 0.68 8.21 -4.68
C VAL A 203 -0.61 7.61 -5.24
N CYS A 204 -0.84 7.70 -6.55
CA CYS A 204 -2.05 7.14 -7.17
C CYS A 204 -2.19 5.64 -6.87
N VAL A 205 -1.13 4.85 -7.05
CA VAL A 205 -1.21 3.40 -6.87
C VAL A 205 -1.23 2.99 -5.40
N HIS A 206 -0.57 3.73 -4.51
CA HIS A 206 -0.63 3.50 -3.06
C HIS A 206 -2.06 3.69 -2.54
N GLU A 207 -2.70 4.80 -2.90
CA GLU A 207 -4.07 5.12 -2.50
C GLU A 207 -5.13 4.17 -3.08
N VAL A 208 -4.95 3.76 -4.34
CA VAL A 208 -5.77 2.69 -4.94
C VAL A 208 -5.55 1.37 -4.20
N GLY A 209 -4.36 1.15 -3.66
CA GLY A 209 -4.00 0.02 -2.79
C GLY A 209 -4.95 -0.13 -1.61
N HIS A 210 -5.15 0.97 -0.87
CA HIS A 210 -6.10 1.03 0.23
C HIS A 210 -7.54 0.89 -0.24
N LEU A 211 -7.95 1.68 -1.24
CA LEU A 211 -9.34 1.75 -1.67
C LEU A 211 -9.86 0.42 -2.21
N VAL A 212 -9.12 -0.18 -3.13
CA VAL A 212 -9.61 -1.36 -3.87
C VAL A 212 -9.27 -2.66 -3.15
N PHE A 213 -8.05 -2.79 -2.63
CA PHE A 213 -7.53 -4.05 -2.09
C PHE A 213 -7.55 -4.12 -0.57
N SER A 214 -7.95 -3.03 0.11
CA SER A 214 -7.93 -2.91 1.58
C SER A 214 -6.59 -3.29 2.19
N TRP A 215 -5.50 -2.99 1.49
CA TRP A 215 -4.19 -3.12 2.10
C TRP A 215 -4.00 -2.03 3.17
N PRO A 216 -3.48 -2.37 4.35
CA PRO A 216 -3.11 -1.37 5.35
C PRO A 216 -1.83 -0.66 4.93
N ASP A 217 -1.56 0.48 5.58
CA ASP A 217 -0.20 1.01 5.62
C ASP A 217 0.71 -0.03 6.28
N LEU A 218 1.87 -0.24 5.68
CA LEU A 218 2.93 -1.13 6.17
C LEU A 218 4.16 -0.35 6.64
N TYR A 219 4.00 0.96 6.84
CA TYR A 219 4.80 1.84 7.68
C TYR A 219 3.97 2.22 8.90
N ASP A 220 4.60 2.75 9.95
CA ASP A 220 3.88 3.11 11.17
C ASP A 220 3.48 4.59 11.16
N GLY A 221 2.24 4.87 11.57
CA GLY A 221 1.66 6.20 11.73
C GLY A 221 1.60 6.72 13.17
N ASP A 222 2.05 5.96 14.17
CA ASP A 222 2.11 6.35 15.59
C ASP A 222 3.30 7.33 15.86
N PRO A 223 3.48 7.92 17.06
CA PRO A 223 4.45 8.99 17.28
C PRO A 223 5.91 8.53 17.22
N ILE A 224 6.18 7.22 17.11
CA ILE A 224 7.47 6.69 16.69
C ILE A 224 7.27 6.27 15.22
N ALA A 225 7.41 7.21 14.30
CA ALA A 225 7.12 7.01 12.89
C ALA A 225 8.10 6.00 12.26
N THR A 226 7.88 4.69 12.40
CA THR A 226 8.76 3.68 11.82
C THR A 226 8.57 3.56 10.32
N GLU A 227 9.63 3.21 9.63
CA GLU A 227 9.61 3.00 8.18
C GLU A 227 8.84 1.72 7.78
N GLY A 228 8.63 0.81 8.74
CA GLY A 228 7.92 -0.47 8.58
C GLY A 228 8.56 -1.37 7.52
N LEU A 229 8.09 -1.32 6.28
CA LEU A 229 8.73 -2.01 5.15
C LEU A 229 9.62 -1.11 4.29
N GLY A 230 9.63 0.19 4.55
CA GLY A 230 10.44 1.19 3.88
C GLY A 230 10.35 1.09 2.34
N PRO A 231 11.47 1.20 1.60
CA PRO A 231 11.46 1.19 0.13
C PRO A 231 11.07 -0.16 -0.47
N TRP A 232 10.87 -1.20 0.34
CA TRP A 232 10.66 -2.57 -0.09
C TRP A 232 9.20 -2.92 -0.38
N CYS A 233 8.24 -2.04 -0.10
CA CYS A 233 6.84 -2.28 -0.38
C CYS A 233 6.11 -1.03 -0.87
N LEU A 234 5.19 -1.20 -1.84
CA LEU A 234 4.27 -0.15 -2.27
C LEU A 234 3.52 0.49 -1.10
N MET A 235 3.07 -0.32 -0.13
CA MET A 235 2.29 0.15 1.02
C MET A 235 3.18 0.73 2.13
N ALA A 236 4.44 1.02 1.82
CA ALA A 236 5.42 1.71 2.64
C ALA A 236 6.17 2.75 1.80
N GLY A 237 7.42 3.07 2.14
CA GLY A 237 8.27 4.00 1.38
C GLY A 237 8.53 3.61 -0.09
N GLY A 238 8.14 2.41 -0.52
CA GLY A 238 8.27 1.96 -1.90
C GLY A 238 7.42 2.74 -2.91
N SER A 239 6.38 3.45 -2.46
CA SER A 239 5.61 4.39 -3.30
C SER A 239 6.40 5.64 -3.67
N TRP A 240 7.42 6.02 -2.89
CA TRP A 240 8.21 7.25 -3.04
C TRP A 240 9.46 7.09 -3.93
N LEU A 241 9.69 5.90 -4.48
CA LEU A 241 10.85 5.62 -5.32
C LEU A 241 10.83 6.37 -6.66
N GLY A 242 12.02 6.48 -7.27
CA GLY A 242 12.23 7.07 -8.59
C GLY A 242 12.92 8.43 -8.57
N SER A 243 13.16 8.97 -9.77
CA SER A 243 13.67 10.32 -9.97
C SER A 243 12.86 10.98 -11.09
N PRO A 244 12.00 11.96 -10.79
CA PRO A 244 11.75 12.54 -9.46
C PRO A 244 11.14 11.54 -8.46
N PRO A 245 11.21 11.78 -7.13
CA PRO A 245 10.53 10.94 -6.13
C PRO A 245 9.06 10.71 -6.49
N VAL A 246 8.48 9.58 -6.05
CA VAL A 246 7.09 9.16 -6.32
C VAL A 246 6.81 8.73 -7.77
N SER A 247 7.76 8.91 -8.70
CA SER A 247 7.50 8.63 -10.11
C SER A 247 7.58 7.15 -10.48
N LYS A 248 8.31 6.32 -9.70
CA LYS A 248 8.60 4.92 -10.04
C LYS A 248 8.41 4.01 -8.81
N PRO A 249 7.16 3.73 -8.41
CA PRO A 249 6.88 2.86 -7.27
C PRO A 249 7.36 1.43 -7.48
N CYS A 250 7.73 0.72 -6.41
CA CYS A 250 8.05 -0.72 -6.47
C CYS A 250 6.78 -1.59 -6.41
N HIS A 251 6.94 -2.91 -6.56
CA HIS A 251 5.85 -3.87 -6.35
C HIS A 251 5.38 -3.88 -4.87
N PRO A 252 4.11 -4.26 -4.62
CA PRO A 252 3.65 -4.65 -3.30
C PRO A 252 4.39 -5.92 -2.81
N SER A 253 4.41 -6.13 -1.49
CA SER A 253 5.13 -7.22 -0.84
C SER A 253 4.51 -8.59 -1.12
N ALA A 254 5.25 -9.65 -0.77
CA ALA A 254 4.76 -11.03 -0.78
C ALA A 254 3.38 -11.20 -0.12
N TRP A 255 3.16 -10.55 1.03
CA TRP A 255 1.89 -10.64 1.77
C TRP A 255 0.75 -9.94 1.03
N CYS A 256 0.96 -8.72 0.53
CA CYS A 256 -0.02 -7.99 -0.26
C CYS A 256 -0.45 -8.79 -1.51
N LYS A 257 0.51 -9.37 -2.24
CA LYS A 257 0.20 -10.21 -3.41
C LYS A 257 -0.52 -11.50 -3.02
N ALA A 258 -0.14 -12.12 -1.90
CA ALA A 258 -0.77 -13.35 -1.42
C ALA A 258 -2.21 -13.10 -0.93
N SER A 259 -2.49 -11.99 -0.24
CA SER A 259 -3.83 -11.63 0.22
C SER A 259 -4.81 -11.42 -0.93
N GLN A 260 -4.32 -10.92 -2.07
CA GLN A 260 -5.11 -10.77 -3.30
C GLN A 260 -5.03 -11.98 -4.25
N GLY A 261 -4.41 -13.09 -3.85
CA GLY A 261 -4.31 -14.29 -4.69
C GLY A 261 -3.52 -14.07 -6.00
N TRP A 262 -2.68 -13.05 -6.07
CA TRP A 262 -1.89 -12.73 -7.27
C TRP A 262 -0.71 -13.68 -7.45
N VAL A 263 -0.24 -14.26 -6.35
CA VAL A 263 0.80 -15.27 -6.31
C VAL A 263 0.29 -16.59 -5.74
N GLN A 264 0.91 -17.70 -6.15
CA GLN A 264 0.73 -19.00 -5.50
C GLN A 264 1.61 -19.08 -4.25
N VAL A 265 1.01 -19.41 -3.11
CA VAL A 265 1.75 -19.64 -1.86
C VAL A 265 2.15 -21.11 -1.73
N ILE A 266 3.45 -21.38 -1.83
CA ILE A 266 4.03 -22.72 -1.67
C ILE A 266 4.31 -22.97 -0.18
N ASN A 267 3.56 -23.89 0.42
CA ASN A 267 3.61 -24.17 1.85
C ASN A 267 4.67 -25.22 2.20
N HIS A 268 5.64 -24.86 3.02
CA HIS A 268 6.69 -25.76 3.51
C HIS A 268 6.41 -26.19 4.95
N ILE A 269 6.22 -27.50 5.14
CA ILE A 269 6.01 -28.17 6.44
C ILE A 269 7.05 -29.28 6.71
N LYS A 270 8.07 -29.34 5.85
CA LYS A 270 9.20 -30.27 5.92
C LYS A 270 10.46 -29.54 5.47
N ASN A 271 11.59 -29.97 6.02
CA ASN A 271 12.90 -29.45 5.64
C ASN A 271 13.21 -29.81 4.19
N ALA A 272 13.85 -28.91 3.45
CA ALA A 272 14.14 -29.09 2.03
C ALA A 272 15.25 -28.14 1.56
N THR A 273 15.91 -28.52 0.48
CA THR A 273 16.63 -27.55 -0.37
C THR A 273 15.64 -27.03 -1.40
N ILE A 274 15.50 -25.72 -1.52
CA ILE A 274 14.57 -25.08 -2.46
C ILE A 274 15.32 -24.21 -3.47
N LYS A 275 14.72 -24.10 -4.66
CA LYS A 275 15.05 -23.07 -5.65
C LYS A 275 13.92 -22.04 -5.62
N LEU A 276 14.29 -20.77 -5.52
CA LEU A 276 13.36 -19.64 -5.50
C LEU A 276 13.63 -18.77 -6.73
N LEU A 277 12.81 -18.96 -7.76
CA LEU A 277 12.80 -18.10 -8.93
C LEU A 277 12.21 -16.74 -8.55
N GLU A 278 12.67 -15.67 -9.18
CA GLU A 278 12.20 -14.32 -8.86
C GLU A 278 10.67 -14.19 -9.06
N VAL A 279 10.04 -13.40 -8.19
CA VAL A 279 8.58 -13.42 -7.99
C VAL A 279 7.80 -12.91 -9.20
N LYS A 280 8.38 -12.05 -10.05
CA LYS A 280 7.70 -11.51 -11.24
C LYS A 280 7.64 -12.52 -12.38
N ASP A 281 8.55 -13.50 -12.44
CA ASP A 281 8.57 -14.60 -13.42
C ASP A 281 7.82 -15.83 -12.90
N SER A 282 7.97 -16.15 -11.60
CA SER A 282 7.41 -17.37 -11.01
C SER A 282 5.96 -17.23 -10.55
N HIS A 283 5.56 -16.02 -10.16
CA HIS A 283 4.33 -15.76 -9.43
C HIS A 283 4.16 -16.66 -8.21
N GLN A 284 5.28 -17.02 -7.55
CA GLN A 284 5.30 -17.88 -6.37
C GLN A 284 5.95 -17.18 -5.18
N VAL A 285 5.35 -17.38 -4.02
CA VAL A 285 5.89 -17.01 -2.71
C VAL A 285 5.97 -18.25 -1.85
N HIS A 286 7.04 -18.41 -1.08
CA HIS A 286 7.24 -19.60 -0.26
C HIS A 286 6.91 -19.27 1.20
N ARG A 287 6.06 -20.07 1.84
CA ARG A 287 5.72 -19.95 3.26
C ARG A 287 6.41 -21.02 4.08
N LEU A 288 7.14 -20.62 5.12
CA LEU A 288 7.72 -21.51 6.12
C LEU A 288 6.86 -21.47 7.38
N TRP A 289 6.22 -22.59 7.68
CA TRP A 289 5.39 -22.71 8.88
C TRP A 289 6.25 -22.95 10.12
N THR A 290 6.01 -22.18 11.17
CA THR A 290 6.58 -22.43 12.50
C THR A 290 6.30 -23.87 12.93
N ASN A 291 7.35 -24.62 13.30
CA ASN A 291 7.30 -26.05 13.63
C ASN A 291 6.62 -26.94 12.56
N GLY A 292 6.50 -26.47 11.32
CA GLY A 292 5.75 -27.16 10.26
C GLY A 292 4.24 -27.22 10.50
N GLU A 293 3.72 -26.43 11.45
CA GLU A 293 2.31 -26.42 11.85
C GLU A 293 1.50 -25.42 11.03
N LYS A 294 0.63 -25.92 10.15
CA LYS A 294 -0.23 -25.09 9.28
C LYS A 294 -1.27 -24.24 10.03
N THR A 295 -1.41 -24.47 11.33
CA THR A 295 -2.32 -23.73 12.21
C THR A 295 -1.60 -22.66 13.01
N SER A 296 -0.27 -22.52 12.86
CA SER A 296 0.46 -21.46 13.53
C SER A 296 -0.02 -20.10 13.04
N ALA A 297 -0.19 -19.13 13.94
CA ALA A 297 -0.45 -17.75 13.55
C ALA A 297 0.82 -17.05 13.04
N GLU A 298 1.99 -17.48 13.54
CA GLU A 298 3.28 -16.93 13.16
C GLU A 298 3.97 -17.82 12.11
N TYR A 299 4.47 -17.22 11.04
CA TYR A 299 5.19 -17.88 9.95
C TYR A 299 6.10 -16.90 9.21
N PHE A 300 6.90 -17.43 8.27
CA PHE A 300 7.76 -16.63 7.43
C PHE A 300 7.37 -16.74 5.95
N LEU A 301 7.41 -15.62 5.22
CA LEU A 301 7.26 -15.58 3.77
C LEU A 301 8.60 -15.27 3.10
N LEU A 302 8.89 -15.95 2.00
CA LEU A 302 10.08 -15.76 1.19
C LEU A 302 9.66 -15.35 -0.21
N GLU A 303 10.26 -14.27 -0.71
CA GLU A 303 10.22 -13.91 -2.12
C GLU A 303 11.61 -13.50 -2.61
N ASN A 304 11.93 -13.86 -3.85
CA ASN A 304 13.12 -13.37 -4.53
C ASN A 304 12.72 -12.19 -5.41
N ARG A 305 13.33 -11.02 -5.20
CA ARG A 305 13.07 -9.81 -6.01
C ARG A 305 14.34 -9.32 -6.66
N GLN A 306 14.22 -9.06 -7.96
CA GLN A 306 15.27 -8.52 -8.80
C GLN A 306 14.88 -7.12 -9.31
N LYS A 307 15.86 -6.23 -9.45
CA LYS A 307 15.71 -4.83 -9.93
C LYS A 307 15.35 -4.74 -11.41
N LYS A 308 14.13 -5.16 -11.76
CA LYS A 308 13.55 -5.07 -13.11
C LYS A 308 12.10 -4.61 -13.05
N GLN A 309 11.61 -4.06 -14.16
CA GLN A 309 10.25 -3.52 -14.28
C GLN A 309 9.94 -2.49 -13.17
N TYR A 310 8.77 -2.51 -12.50
CA TYR A 310 8.49 -1.55 -11.42
C TYR A 310 9.46 -1.68 -10.23
N ASP A 311 10.15 -2.81 -10.06
CA ASP A 311 11.21 -2.98 -9.06
C ASP A 311 12.57 -2.41 -9.46
N ALA A 312 12.72 -1.81 -10.65
CA ALA A 312 14.02 -1.31 -11.15
C ALA A 312 14.69 -0.27 -10.22
N ASN A 313 13.91 0.41 -9.37
CA ASN A 313 14.39 1.44 -8.44
C ASN A 313 14.47 0.93 -7.00
N LEU A 314 14.27 -0.36 -6.74
CA LEU A 314 14.56 -0.92 -5.43
C LEU A 314 16.03 -0.63 -5.06
N PRO A 315 16.32 -0.41 -3.76
CA PRO A 315 17.69 -0.23 -3.30
C PRO A 315 18.59 -1.39 -3.73
N GLU A 316 18.17 -2.63 -3.50
CA GLU A 316 18.93 -3.85 -3.81
C GLU A 316 18.02 -5.03 -4.25
N SER A 317 18.61 -6.03 -4.91
CA SER A 317 17.97 -7.31 -5.26
C SER A 317 18.36 -8.41 -4.29
N GLY A 318 17.49 -9.37 -4.04
CA GLY A 318 17.85 -10.54 -3.23
C GLY A 318 16.65 -11.33 -2.72
N LEU A 319 16.92 -12.08 -1.66
CA LEU A 319 15.92 -12.81 -0.91
C LEU A 319 15.32 -11.91 0.17
N PHE A 320 14.02 -11.73 0.13
CA PHE A 320 13.25 -11.05 1.16
C PHE A 320 12.64 -12.11 2.06
N ILE A 321 12.88 -11.99 3.37
CA ILE A 321 12.28 -12.83 4.40
C ILE A 321 11.37 -11.92 5.22
N PHE A 322 10.09 -12.28 5.32
CA PHE A 322 9.13 -11.54 6.13
C PHE A 322 8.61 -12.40 7.26
N HIS A 323 8.55 -11.86 8.48
CA HIS A 323 7.88 -12.46 9.63
C HIS A 323 6.44 -11.95 9.68
N VAL A 324 5.49 -12.87 9.74
CA VAL A 324 4.05 -12.59 9.76
C VAL A 324 3.44 -13.15 11.03
N ASP A 325 2.55 -12.37 11.66
CA ASP A 325 1.65 -12.85 12.73
C ASP A 325 0.20 -12.49 12.41
N ASP A 326 -0.60 -13.51 12.05
CA ASP A 326 -2.01 -13.34 11.71
C ASP A 326 -2.89 -12.97 12.92
N LYS A 327 -2.37 -13.04 14.17
CA LYS A 327 -3.12 -12.58 15.37
C LYS A 327 -3.06 -11.07 15.59
N VAL A 328 -2.12 -10.38 14.94
CA VAL A 328 -2.02 -8.92 15.03
C VAL A 328 -2.88 -8.29 13.94
N GLU A 329 -3.66 -7.28 14.29
CA GLU A 329 -4.62 -6.66 13.36
C GLU A 329 -3.92 -5.72 12.36
N ASP A 330 -2.93 -4.95 12.80
CA ASP A 330 -2.24 -3.89 12.05
C ASP A 330 -0.72 -3.88 12.30
N ASN A 331 -0.02 -2.86 11.80
CA ASN A 331 1.44 -2.73 11.92
C ASN A 331 1.87 -1.60 12.87
N ASP A 332 0.96 -1.11 13.73
CA ASP A 332 1.13 0.10 14.56
C ASP A 332 1.81 -0.22 15.91
N ASN A 333 2.39 -1.41 16.06
CA ASN A 333 3.09 -1.82 17.27
C ASN A 333 4.54 -2.18 16.93
N GLU A 334 5.45 -1.29 17.31
CA GLU A 334 6.87 -1.36 16.98
C GLU A 334 7.59 -2.56 17.63
N LEU A 335 6.95 -3.16 18.65
CA LEU A 335 7.44 -4.34 19.35
C LEU A 335 6.84 -5.64 18.83
N HIS A 336 5.73 -5.57 18.06
CA HIS A 336 4.99 -6.72 17.56
C HIS A 336 4.19 -6.36 16.30
N TYR A 337 4.91 -6.27 15.18
CA TYR A 337 4.33 -6.08 13.86
C TYR A 337 3.47 -7.28 13.42
N LYS A 338 2.40 -7.00 12.67
CA LYS A 338 1.71 -8.03 11.88
C LYS A 338 2.58 -8.55 10.76
N PHE A 339 3.33 -7.67 10.11
CA PHE A 339 4.14 -7.98 8.94
C PHE A 339 5.42 -7.15 8.95
N ALA A 340 6.57 -7.81 9.15
CA ALA A 340 7.87 -7.16 9.21
C ALA A 340 8.86 -7.82 8.24
N MET A 341 9.79 -7.03 7.71
CA MET A 341 10.92 -7.54 6.94
C MET A 341 12.11 -7.79 7.86
N GLU A 342 12.68 -8.99 7.75
CA GLU A 342 13.94 -9.34 8.40
C GLU A 342 15.10 -8.74 7.61
N GLN A 343 15.87 -7.86 8.25
CA GLN A 343 16.98 -7.13 7.62
C GLN A 343 18.28 -7.92 7.81
N ALA A 344 18.84 -8.48 6.74
CA ALA A 344 19.99 -9.38 6.78
C ALA A 344 21.24 -8.77 7.46
N ASP A 345 21.38 -7.45 7.49
CA ASP A 345 22.50 -6.78 8.16
C ASP A 345 22.32 -6.59 9.68
N GLY A 346 21.15 -6.95 10.23
CA GLY A 346 20.84 -6.89 11.66
C GLY A 346 20.68 -5.48 12.23
N LYS A 347 20.61 -4.43 11.39
CA LYS A 347 20.57 -3.04 11.89
C LYS A 347 19.21 -2.60 12.39
N ASN A 348 18.14 -3.31 12.04
CA ASN A 348 16.76 -3.02 12.44
C ASN A 348 16.31 -1.56 12.16
N GLN A 349 16.78 -0.96 11.06
CA GLN A 349 16.54 0.44 10.71
C GLN A 349 15.08 0.69 10.31
N LEU A 350 14.45 -0.33 9.72
CA LEU A 350 13.01 -0.30 9.40
C LEU A 350 12.09 -0.11 10.61
N ALA A 351 12.53 -0.53 11.80
CA ALA A 351 11.77 -0.38 13.04
C ALA A 351 12.07 0.95 13.76
N THR A 352 12.73 1.89 13.09
CA THR A 352 13.09 3.20 13.64
C THR A 352 12.58 4.33 12.76
N GLU A 353 12.41 5.51 13.35
CA GLU A 353 12.08 6.72 12.60
C GLU A 353 13.20 7.10 11.64
N TRP A 354 12.80 7.41 10.40
CA TRP A 354 13.69 8.01 9.42
C TRP A 354 14.21 9.36 9.90
N LYS A 355 15.53 9.48 9.97
CA LYS A 355 16.20 10.71 10.35
C LYS A 355 16.80 11.37 9.12
N GLU A 356 16.70 12.70 9.07
CA GLU A 356 17.39 13.49 8.06
C GLU A 356 18.90 13.21 8.10
N GLY A 357 19.43 12.58 7.05
CA GLY A 357 20.81 12.11 6.98
C GLY A 357 20.97 10.58 6.92
N ASP A 358 19.90 9.82 7.18
CA ASP A 358 19.88 8.39 6.93
C ASP A 358 20.11 8.15 5.43
N GLN A 359 21.06 7.27 5.13
CA GLN A 359 21.43 6.97 3.76
C GLN A 359 20.53 5.85 3.25
N LEU A 360 19.48 6.21 2.51
CA LEU A 360 19.03 5.34 1.43
C LEU A 360 20.15 5.33 0.38
N PRO A 361 20.55 4.15 -0.14
CA PRO A 361 19.94 2.83 0.02
C PRO A 361 20.37 2.07 1.31
N TRP A 362 19.52 1.13 1.76
CA TRP A 362 19.88 0.06 2.71
C TRP A 362 20.20 -1.26 1.99
N PRO A 363 21.32 -1.36 1.25
CA PRO A 363 21.61 -2.52 0.41
C PRO A 363 21.87 -3.82 1.21
N GLY A 364 22.03 -3.71 2.53
CA GLY A 364 22.26 -4.84 3.43
C GLY A 364 21.01 -5.59 3.85
N ASP A 365 19.80 -5.07 3.59
CA ASP A 365 18.56 -5.66 4.11
C ASP A 365 18.20 -6.99 3.43
N PRO A 366 18.24 -7.13 2.08
CA PRO A 366 17.89 -8.40 1.45
C PRO A 366 18.98 -9.46 1.70
N PHE A 367 18.55 -10.69 1.98
CA PHE A 367 19.44 -11.84 2.10
C PHE A 367 20.08 -12.19 0.75
N PRO A 368 21.33 -12.69 0.73
CA PRO A 368 22.14 -13.11 1.88
C PRO A 368 22.85 -11.96 2.62
N GLY A 369 22.55 -10.70 2.29
CA GLY A 369 23.24 -9.53 2.85
C GLY A 369 24.68 -9.40 2.36
N ILE A 370 25.39 -8.39 2.85
CA ILE A 370 26.77 -8.09 2.43
C ILE A 370 27.78 -9.13 2.96
N THR A 371 27.47 -9.77 4.09
CA THR A 371 28.36 -10.70 4.80
C THR A 371 27.93 -12.16 4.71
N HIS A 372 26.96 -12.48 3.83
CA HIS A 372 26.38 -13.82 3.67
C HIS A 372 25.84 -14.43 4.96
N VAL A 373 24.91 -13.71 5.60
CA VAL A 373 24.29 -14.18 6.84
C VAL A 373 23.33 -15.35 6.61
N THR A 374 23.26 -16.22 7.59
CA THR A 374 22.19 -17.23 7.70
C THR A 374 21.06 -16.68 8.57
N PHE A 375 19.83 -17.11 8.32
CA PHE A 375 18.67 -16.78 9.15
C PHE A 375 18.26 -18.01 9.98
N ASN A 376 18.36 -17.94 11.32
CA ASN A 376 17.96 -19.01 12.24
C ASN A 376 17.71 -18.44 13.65
N ALA A 377 17.37 -19.29 14.63
CA ALA A 377 17.03 -18.84 15.98
C ALA A 377 18.20 -18.20 16.77
N ASN A 378 19.43 -18.27 16.26
CA ASN A 378 20.65 -17.76 16.89
C ASN A 378 21.41 -16.73 16.03
N SER A 379 20.88 -16.35 14.86
CA SER A 379 21.46 -15.28 14.03
C SER A 379 20.98 -13.90 14.44
N GLU A 380 21.53 -12.84 13.85
CA GLU A 380 20.98 -11.48 13.93
C GLU A 380 20.77 -11.01 12.48
N PRO A 381 19.53 -10.80 12.02
CA PRO A 381 18.27 -11.02 12.73
C PRO A 381 17.99 -12.51 12.96
N ASN A 382 17.12 -12.83 13.93
CA ASN A 382 16.79 -14.22 14.30
C ASN A 382 15.38 -14.62 13.87
N SER A 383 15.16 -15.93 13.71
CA SER A 383 13.85 -16.49 13.37
C SER A 383 12.95 -16.81 14.57
N ARG A 384 13.18 -16.22 15.75
CA ARG A 384 12.34 -16.50 16.93
C ARG A 384 10.98 -15.84 16.78
N SER A 385 9.98 -16.43 17.43
CA SER A 385 8.66 -15.82 17.51
C SER A 385 8.70 -14.50 18.29
N TYR A 386 7.64 -13.70 18.23
CA TYR A 386 7.54 -12.49 19.07
C TYR A 386 7.61 -12.81 20.56
N ALA A 387 7.13 -14.00 20.98
CA ALA A 387 7.28 -14.53 22.33
C ALA A 387 8.70 -15.07 22.65
N LYS A 388 9.69 -14.82 21.78
CA LYS A 388 11.10 -15.21 21.86
C LYS A 388 11.36 -16.72 21.89
N LYS A 389 10.37 -17.51 21.44
CA LYS A 389 10.49 -18.98 21.34
C LYS A 389 11.13 -19.37 20.01
N ASP A 390 11.80 -20.51 20.02
CA ASP A 390 12.30 -21.10 18.78
C ASP A 390 11.12 -21.50 17.88
N THR A 391 11.14 -21.07 16.63
CA THR A 391 10.13 -21.42 15.62
C THR A 391 10.51 -22.66 14.83
N PHE A 392 11.76 -23.13 14.99
CA PHE A 392 12.43 -24.16 14.18
C PHE A 392 12.58 -23.78 12.70
N VAL A 393 12.30 -22.53 12.35
CA VAL A 393 12.51 -22.02 11.01
C VAL A 393 13.97 -21.59 10.85
N SER A 394 14.61 -22.04 9.77
CA SER A 394 15.91 -21.51 9.36
C SER A 394 16.03 -21.44 7.84
N VAL A 395 16.75 -20.45 7.34
CA VAL A 395 17.16 -20.33 5.94
C VAL A 395 18.69 -20.21 5.90
N THR A 396 19.34 -21.19 5.29
CA THR A 396 20.80 -21.31 5.27
C THR A 396 21.31 -21.62 3.87
N ARG A 397 22.64 -21.55 3.67
CA ARG A 397 23.29 -21.78 2.36
C ARG A 397 22.62 -20.99 1.23
N ILE A 398 22.27 -19.74 1.53
CA ILE A 398 21.60 -18.82 0.62
C ILE A 398 22.63 -18.42 -0.46
N SER A 399 22.29 -18.67 -1.73
CA SER A 399 23.14 -18.26 -2.85
C SER A 399 23.19 -16.74 -3.00
N ASP A 400 24.12 -16.26 -3.81
CA ASP A 400 24.11 -14.87 -4.27
C ASP A 400 22.78 -14.51 -4.97
N SER A 401 22.46 -13.21 -4.93
CA SER A 401 21.30 -12.65 -5.62
C SER A 401 21.36 -12.93 -7.11
N ALA A 402 20.34 -13.61 -7.62
CA ALA A 402 20.22 -14.00 -9.02
C ALA A 402 18.75 -14.24 -9.36
N GLN A 403 18.44 -14.38 -10.66
CA GLN A 403 17.10 -14.71 -11.12
C GLN A 403 16.53 -15.96 -10.43
N THR A 404 17.37 -16.98 -10.20
CA THR A 404 17.04 -18.12 -9.35
C THR A 404 18.03 -18.20 -8.20
N MET A 405 17.53 -18.13 -6.97
CA MET A 405 18.32 -18.33 -5.76
C MET A 405 18.13 -19.74 -5.21
N THR A 406 19.13 -20.28 -4.52
CA THR A 406 19.06 -21.58 -3.83
C THR A 406 19.31 -21.41 -2.36
N MET A 407 18.62 -22.19 -1.53
CA MET A 407 18.79 -22.18 -0.07
C MET A 407 18.27 -23.47 0.54
N ASP A 408 18.68 -23.73 1.77
CA ASP A 408 18.14 -24.79 2.60
C ASP A 408 17.21 -24.22 3.66
N ILE A 409 16.02 -24.80 3.70
CA ILE A 409 14.99 -24.45 4.67
C ILE A 409 14.83 -25.57 5.69
N THR A 410 14.74 -25.17 6.95
CA THR A 410 14.30 -26.02 8.07
C THR A 410 13.01 -25.40 8.58
N VAL A 411 12.03 -26.23 8.93
CA VAL A 411 10.77 -25.79 9.55
C VAL A 411 10.38 -26.65 10.75
N LYS A 412 11.15 -27.70 11.03
CA LYS A 412 10.96 -28.60 12.18
C LYS A 412 12.26 -29.36 12.47
N ILE A 413 12.38 -29.82 13.72
CA ILE A 413 13.47 -30.70 14.18
C ILE A 413 13.21 -32.14 13.73
#